data_AF-A0A7C7XX43-F1
#
_entry.id   AF-A0A7C7XX43-F1
#
_cell.length_a   1.000
_cell.length_b   1.000
_cell.length_c   1.000
_cell.angle_alpha   90.00
_cell.angle_beta   90.00
_cell.angle_gamma   90.00
#
_symmetry.space_group_name_H-M   'P 1'
#
loop_
_entity.id
_entity.type
_entity.pdbx_description
1 polymer ?
#
loop_
_entity_poly.entity_id
_entity_poly.type
_entity_poly.pdbx_seq_one_letter_code
_entity_poly.pdbx_strand_id
1 'polypeptide(L)'
;MGGLAHGGHGPVIIPMMMGVSAVVVGAIIDPLSGLVPLFGIFCLMLSAFFANFWRDPDRKIPSQQGIITSPADGHVMFAKRERAIGRRPSKKELESGKCTNDKLTGDWYPEPLDDPLTFTTEQQFEAVPKGQESATDVWRIAVFMSPLDVHVNRAPMA
;
A
#
# COMPACT_ATOMS: atom_id res chain seq x y z
N MET A 1 -0.04 -9.88 -19.04
CA MET A 1 -0.96 -11.03 -18.83
C MET A 1 -1.68 -10.73 -17.53
N GLY A 2 -2.78 -10.00 -17.64
CA GLY A 2 -3.63 -9.68 -16.51
C GLY A 2 -4.10 -10.96 -15.81
N GLY A 3 -4.10 -10.93 -14.48
CA GLY A 3 -4.40 -12.09 -13.66
C GLY A 3 -4.52 -11.69 -12.20
N LEU A 4 -4.02 -12.55 -11.31
CA LEU A 4 -3.88 -12.20 -9.90
C LEU A 4 -2.48 -11.65 -9.64
N ALA A 5 -2.40 -10.65 -8.77
CA ALA A 5 -1.14 -10.15 -8.25
C ALA A 5 -0.36 -11.26 -7.55
N HIS A 6 0.96 -11.11 -7.49
CA HIS A 6 1.81 -12.06 -6.78
C HIS A 6 1.36 -12.20 -5.32
N GLY A 7 1.26 -13.44 -4.84
CA GLY A 7 0.70 -13.75 -3.52
C GLY A 7 -0.83 -13.89 -3.45
N GLY A 8 -1.57 -13.45 -4.48
CA GLY A 8 -3.04 -13.55 -4.52
C GLY A 8 -3.60 -14.93 -4.86
N HIS A 9 -2.81 -15.81 -5.46
CA HIS A 9 -3.27 -17.13 -5.89
C HIS A 9 -3.75 -18.01 -4.73
N GLY A 10 -3.00 -18.06 -3.63
CA GLY A 10 -3.37 -18.86 -2.45
C GLY A 10 -4.72 -18.44 -1.85
N PRO A 11 -4.88 -17.15 -1.48
CA PRO A 11 -6.13 -16.62 -0.98
C PRO A 11 -7.32 -16.88 -1.90
N VAL A 12 -7.16 -16.91 -3.23
CA VAL A 12 -8.28 -17.17 -4.15
C VAL A 12 -8.58 -18.66 -4.31
N ILE A 13 -7.56 -19.49 -4.56
CA ILE A 13 -7.72 -20.90 -4.94
C ILE A 13 -8.16 -21.76 -3.75
N ILE A 14 -7.63 -21.50 -2.55
CA ILE A 14 -7.96 -22.31 -1.36
C ILE A 14 -9.48 -22.28 -1.05
N PRO A 15 -10.12 -21.10 -0.86
CA PRO A 15 -11.55 -21.05 -0.62
C PRO A 15 -12.36 -21.49 -1.85
N MET A 16 -11.84 -21.33 -3.07
CA MET A 16 -12.50 -21.88 -4.25
C MET A 16 -12.60 -23.40 -4.16
N MET A 17 -11.50 -24.09 -3.90
CA MET A 17 -11.44 -25.55 -3.79
C MET A 17 -12.27 -26.06 -2.62
N MET A 18 -12.21 -25.39 -1.45
CA MET A 18 -13.06 -25.71 -0.30
C MET A 18 -14.55 -25.57 -0.64
N GLY A 19 -14.91 -24.46 -1.31
CA GLY A 19 -16.28 -24.16 -1.68
C GLY A 19 -16.86 -25.17 -2.67
N VAL A 20 -16.13 -25.45 -3.76
CA VAL A 20 -16.52 -26.48 -4.74
C VAL A 20 -16.67 -27.84 -4.07
N SER A 21 -15.71 -28.24 -3.24
CA SER A 21 -15.74 -29.54 -2.55
C SER A 21 -16.95 -29.68 -1.63
N ALA A 22 -17.25 -28.65 -0.82
CA ALA A 22 -18.38 -28.66 0.10
C ALA A 22 -19.73 -28.71 -0.65
N VAL A 23 -19.88 -27.98 -1.75
CA VAL A 23 -21.09 -28.03 -2.59
C VAL A 23 -21.27 -29.41 -3.23
N VAL A 24 -20.20 -30.01 -3.77
CA VAL A 24 -20.25 -31.35 -4.38
C VAL A 24 -20.60 -32.42 -3.34
N VAL A 25 -19.96 -32.38 -2.17
CA VAL A 25 -20.23 -33.34 -1.08
C VAL A 25 -21.68 -33.20 -0.61
N GLY A 26 -22.15 -31.98 -0.36
CA GLY A 26 -23.52 -31.74 0.08
C GLY A 26 -24.60 -32.04 -0.97
N ALA A 27 -24.24 -32.20 -2.24
CA ALA A 27 -25.16 -32.63 -3.31
C ALA A 27 -25.28 -34.17 -3.39
N ILE A 28 -24.31 -34.92 -2.87
CA ILE A 28 -24.24 -36.38 -2.97
C ILE A 28 -24.58 -37.05 -1.63
N ILE A 29 -24.14 -36.44 -0.52
CA ILE A 29 -24.34 -36.91 0.84
C ILE A 29 -25.37 -35.98 1.49
N ASP A 30 -26.37 -36.56 2.18
CA ASP A 30 -27.39 -35.80 2.89
C ASP A 30 -26.74 -34.74 3.79
N PRO A 31 -26.84 -33.44 3.44
CA PRO A 31 -26.14 -32.41 4.16
C PRO A 31 -26.89 -32.15 5.44
N LEU A 32 -26.21 -32.19 6.59
CA LEU A 32 -26.77 -31.85 7.89
C LEU A 32 -27.57 -30.53 7.83
N SER A 33 -28.89 -30.64 7.65
CA SER A 33 -29.82 -29.52 7.43
C SER A 33 -29.39 -28.49 6.37
N GLY A 34 -28.59 -28.89 5.37
CA GLY A 34 -28.10 -27.98 4.32
C GLY A 34 -26.94 -27.05 4.73
N LEU A 35 -26.34 -27.23 5.93
CA LEU A 35 -25.23 -26.39 6.41
C LEU A 35 -23.97 -26.50 5.55
N VAL A 36 -23.68 -27.70 5.03
CA VAL A 36 -22.46 -27.96 4.23
C VAL A 36 -22.49 -27.21 2.89
N PRO A 37 -23.57 -27.25 2.08
CA PRO A 37 -23.70 -26.40 0.90
C PRO A 37 -23.63 -24.89 1.20
N LEU A 38 -24.23 -24.43 2.30
CA LEU A 38 -24.20 -23.02 2.68
C LEU A 38 -22.77 -22.54 2.97
N PHE A 39 -21.99 -23.32 3.71
CA PHE A 39 -20.57 -23.08 3.92
C PHE A 39 -19.80 -23.05 2.59
N GLY A 40 -20.12 -23.99 1.69
CA GLY A 40 -19.50 -24.04 0.36
C GLY A 40 -19.75 -22.77 -0.46
N ILE A 41 -20.99 -22.30 -0.51
CA ILE A 41 -21.37 -21.04 -1.19
C ILE A 41 -20.63 -19.85 -0.57
N PHE A 42 -20.56 -19.78 0.75
CA PHE A 42 -19.81 -18.73 1.44
C PHE A 42 -18.32 -18.72 1.05
N CYS A 43 -17.67 -19.90 1.01
CA CYS A 43 -16.29 -20.01 0.55
C CYS A 43 -16.13 -19.56 -0.92
N LEU A 44 -17.07 -19.87 -1.81
CA LEU A 44 -17.05 -19.40 -3.20
C LEU A 44 -17.20 -17.87 -3.30
N MET A 45 -18.10 -17.28 -2.51
CA MET A 45 -18.24 -15.82 -2.43
C MET A 45 -16.95 -15.16 -1.94
N LEU A 46 -16.30 -15.74 -0.92
CA LEU A 46 -15.02 -15.25 -0.41
C LEU A 46 -13.91 -15.36 -1.46
N SER A 47 -13.85 -16.47 -2.20
CA SER A 47 -12.93 -16.64 -3.32
C SER A 47 -13.14 -15.56 -4.40
N ALA A 48 -14.39 -15.29 -4.78
CA ALA A 48 -14.71 -14.24 -5.74
C ALA A 48 -14.31 -12.84 -5.24
N PHE A 49 -14.55 -12.55 -3.96
CA PHE A 49 -14.10 -11.31 -3.33
C PHE A 49 -12.58 -11.17 -3.38
N PHE A 50 -11.83 -12.21 -3.01
CA PHE A 50 -10.38 -12.20 -3.09
C PHE A 50 -9.86 -12.13 -4.52
N ALA A 51 -10.55 -12.75 -5.49
CA ALA A 51 -10.18 -12.61 -6.90
C ALA A 51 -10.33 -11.16 -7.35
N ASN A 52 -11.35 -10.44 -6.85
CA ASN A 52 -11.50 -9.01 -7.09
C ASN A 52 -10.39 -8.19 -6.38
N PHE A 53 -10.11 -8.44 -5.11
CA PHE A 53 -9.12 -7.70 -4.32
C PHE A 53 -7.69 -7.86 -4.88
N TRP A 54 -7.29 -9.07 -5.25
CA TRP A 54 -5.97 -9.39 -5.79
C TRP A 54 -5.87 -9.28 -7.31
N ARG A 55 -6.89 -8.77 -8.01
CA ARG A 55 -6.81 -8.60 -9.47
C ARG A 55 -5.66 -7.65 -9.83
N ASP A 56 -4.87 -8.04 -10.82
CA ASP A 56 -3.86 -7.17 -11.42
C ASP A 56 -4.07 -7.13 -12.95
N PRO A 57 -4.96 -6.26 -13.45
CA PRO A 57 -5.21 -6.16 -14.88
C PRO A 57 -4.10 -5.34 -15.54
N ASP A 58 -3.72 -5.71 -16.77
CA ASP A 58 -2.71 -4.98 -17.54
C ASP A 58 -3.11 -3.48 -17.67
N ARG A 59 -2.13 -2.58 -17.53
CA ARG A 59 -2.31 -1.12 -17.64
C ARG A 59 -1.40 -0.56 -18.73
N LYS A 60 -1.89 0.42 -19.49
CA LYS A 60 -1.05 1.18 -20.42
C LYS A 60 -0.35 2.29 -19.66
N ILE A 61 0.97 2.21 -19.54
CA ILE A 61 1.78 3.23 -18.88
C ILE A 61 2.13 4.29 -19.93
N PRO A 62 1.83 5.58 -19.71
CA PRO A 62 2.26 6.64 -20.62
C PRO A 62 3.80 6.72 -20.66
N SER A 63 4.37 6.87 -21.86
CA SER A 63 5.84 6.80 -22.09
C SER A 63 6.50 8.16 -22.33
N GLN A 64 5.84 9.26 -21.96
CA GLN A 64 6.38 10.61 -22.15
C GLN A 64 7.51 10.88 -21.13
N GLN A 65 8.55 11.59 -21.52
CA GLN A 65 9.66 11.90 -20.63
C GLN A 65 9.26 12.98 -19.60
N GLY A 66 9.72 12.83 -18.36
CA GLY A 66 9.52 13.83 -17.30
C GLY A 66 8.14 13.79 -16.64
N ILE A 67 7.31 12.78 -16.92
CA ILE A 67 6.05 12.58 -16.21
C ILE A 67 6.24 11.66 -15.00
N ILE A 68 5.46 11.91 -13.95
CA ILE A 68 5.30 11.02 -12.81
C ILE A 68 3.93 10.37 -12.95
N THR A 69 3.89 9.04 -12.93
CA THR A 69 2.64 8.28 -13.02
C THR A 69 2.10 7.95 -11.63
N SER A 70 0.80 7.64 -11.53
CA SER A 70 0.21 7.26 -10.23
C SER A 70 0.84 5.94 -9.76
N PRO A 71 1.33 5.86 -8.50
CA PRO A 71 1.91 4.63 -7.97
C PRO A 71 0.85 3.56 -7.66
N ALA A 72 -0.43 3.94 -7.48
CA ALA A 72 -1.51 3.03 -7.14
C ALA A 72 -2.86 3.53 -7.67
N ASP A 73 -3.84 2.62 -7.77
CA ASP A 73 -5.25 2.95 -8.04
C ASP A 73 -5.88 3.47 -6.72
N GLY A 74 -6.71 4.51 -6.81
CA GLY A 74 -7.41 5.07 -5.66
C GLY A 74 -7.74 6.55 -5.81
N HIS A 75 -8.05 7.20 -4.68
CA HIS A 75 -8.43 8.61 -4.62
C HIS A 75 -7.31 9.47 -4.02
N VAL A 76 -6.92 10.53 -4.72
CA VAL A 76 -5.98 11.52 -4.17
C VAL A 76 -6.65 12.26 -3.02
N MET A 77 -6.11 12.11 -1.82
CA MET A 77 -6.59 12.77 -0.60
C MET A 77 -6.03 14.18 -0.49
N PHE A 78 -4.73 14.32 -0.72
CA PHE A 78 -4.06 15.62 -0.80
C PHE A 78 -2.76 15.54 -1.58
N ALA A 79 -2.36 16.68 -2.13
CA ALA A 79 -1.01 16.97 -2.57
C ALA A 79 -0.59 18.28 -1.88
N LYS A 80 0.50 18.25 -1.12
CA LYS A 80 0.99 19.43 -0.39
C LYS A 80 2.51 19.47 -0.35
N ARG A 81 3.05 20.67 -0.14
CA ARG A 81 4.47 20.87 0.12
C ARG A 81 4.82 20.51 1.56
N GLU A 82 5.90 19.78 1.74
CA GLU A 82 6.49 19.51 3.04
C GLU A 82 7.99 19.81 3.06
N ARG A 83 8.50 20.24 4.21
CA ARG A 83 9.91 20.57 4.44
C ARG A 83 10.53 19.58 5.41
N ALA A 84 11.75 19.15 5.13
CA ALA A 84 12.52 18.32 6.04
C ALA A 84 12.92 19.14 7.28
N ILE A 85 12.63 18.61 8.47
CA ILE A 85 12.97 19.23 9.76
C ILE A 85 13.93 18.38 10.60
N GLY A 86 14.10 17.11 10.24
CA GLY A 86 14.92 16.18 10.98
C GLY A 86 15.27 14.96 10.15
N ARG A 87 16.18 14.14 10.68
CA ARG A 87 16.65 12.91 10.01
C ARG A 87 16.93 11.81 10.99
N ARG A 88 17.12 10.58 10.50
CA ARG A 88 17.56 9.48 11.37
C ARG A 88 18.93 9.77 11.97
N PRO A 89 19.08 9.65 13.30
CA PRO A 89 20.36 9.88 13.95
C PRO A 89 21.34 8.75 13.64
N SER A 90 22.61 9.10 13.50
CA SER A 90 23.70 8.14 13.55
C SER A 90 23.92 7.64 14.98
N LYS A 91 24.65 6.53 15.15
CA LYS A 91 24.98 5.98 16.48
C LYS A 91 25.62 7.02 17.41
N LYS A 92 26.54 7.83 16.89
CA LYS A 92 27.22 8.89 17.64
C LYS A 92 26.28 10.02 18.06
N GLU A 93 25.32 10.37 17.20
CA GLU A 93 24.33 11.41 17.49
C GLU A 93 23.30 10.94 18.51
N LEU A 94 22.96 9.64 18.51
CA LEU A 94 22.08 9.04 19.50
C LEU A 94 22.70 9.12 20.91
N GLU A 95 24.00 8.83 21.03
CA GLU A 95 24.75 8.93 22.28
C GLU A 95 24.93 10.38 22.77
N SER A 96 24.80 11.37 21.87
CA SER A 96 24.97 12.79 22.21
C SER A 96 23.83 13.38 23.04
N GLY A 97 22.71 12.67 23.18
CA GLY A 97 21.53 13.14 23.92
C GLY A 97 20.74 14.27 23.25
N LYS A 98 21.13 14.70 22.03
CA LYS A 98 20.43 15.74 21.25
C LYS A 98 19.20 15.24 20.48
N CYS A 99 18.97 13.93 20.48
CA CYS A 99 17.88 13.34 19.72
C CYS A 99 16.53 13.52 20.43
N THR A 100 15.48 13.69 19.64
CA THR A 100 14.09 13.70 20.11
C THR A 100 13.46 12.34 19.83
N ASN A 101 12.74 11.79 20.81
CA ASN A 101 12.01 10.53 20.64
C ASN A 101 10.53 10.81 20.38
N ASP A 102 10.01 10.29 19.29
CA ASP A 102 8.59 10.23 19.00
C ASP A 102 8.05 8.81 19.25
N LYS A 103 6.89 8.72 19.90
CA LYS A 103 6.34 7.43 20.34
C LYS A 103 6.03 6.47 19.18
N LEU A 104 5.70 7.00 18.00
CA LEU A 104 5.28 6.20 16.85
C LEU A 104 6.42 6.00 15.85
N THR A 105 7.26 7.01 15.70
CA THR A 105 8.28 7.07 14.65
C THR A 105 9.70 6.90 15.17
N GLY A 106 9.92 6.86 16.48
CA GLY A 106 11.20 6.58 17.12
C GLY A 106 12.11 7.81 17.26
N ASP A 107 13.42 7.57 17.26
CA ASP A 107 14.41 8.62 17.49
C ASP A 107 14.72 9.44 16.22
N TRP A 108 14.86 10.74 16.42
CA TRP A 108 15.13 11.73 15.38
C TRP A 108 16.24 12.69 15.81
N TYR A 109 17.10 13.03 14.86
CA TYR A 109 18.01 14.17 14.98
C TYR A 109 17.28 15.43 14.50
N PRO A 110 17.31 16.55 15.27
CA PRO A 110 16.47 17.73 15.03
C PRO A 110 16.97 18.65 13.91
N GLU A 111 17.84 18.15 13.04
CA GLU A 111 18.36 18.88 11.89
C GLU A 111 18.13 18.04 10.63
N PRO A 112 17.69 18.66 9.52
CA PRO A 112 17.57 17.96 8.24
C PRO A 112 18.96 17.62 7.66
N LEU A 113 18.97 16.95 6.51
CA LEU A 113 20.19 16.81 5.73
C LEU A 113 20.61 18.17 5.14
N ASP A 114 21.92 18.34 4.88
CA ASP A 114 22.45 19.50 4.15
C ASP A 114 21.84 19.59 2.74
N ASP A 115 21.60 18.43 2.10
CA ASP A 115 20.85 18.30 0.86
C ASP A 115 19.66 17.33 1.04
N PRO A 116 18.48 17.83 1.44
CA PRO A 116 17.30 17.02 1.71
C PRO A 116 16.79 16.20 0.52
N LEU A 117 17.06 16.64 -0.71
CA LEU A 117 16.55 16.02 -1.93
C LEU A 117 17.34 14.78 -2.36
N THR A 118 18.44 14.47 -1.67
CA THR A 118 19.22 13.24 -1.90
C THR A 118 18.57 12.01 -1.27
N PHE A 119 17.69 12.19 -0.27
CA PHE A 119 17.02 11.12 0.46
C PHE A 119 17.96 9.98 0.92
N THR A 120 19.20 10.31 1.28
CA THR A 120 20.22 9.31 1.71
C THR A 120 19.84 8.58 3.00
N THR A 121 18.95 9.19 3.79
CA THR A 121 18.34 8.57 4.97
C THR A 121 16.88 9.02 5.10
N GLU A 122 16.14 8.34 5.96
CA GLU A 122 14.77 8.73 6.29
C GLU A 122 14.78 10.09 7.02
N GLN A 123 13.86 10.96 6.61
CA GLN A 123 13.72 12.33 7.11
C GLN A 123 12.32 12.55 7.68
N GLN A 124 12.23 13.45 8.66
CA GLN A 124 10.97 13.92 9.20
C GLN A 124 10.54 15.19 8.45
N PHE A 125 9.26 15.27 8.11
CA PHE A 125 8.71 16.33 7.27
C PHE A 125 7.53 17.04 7.94
N GLU A 126 7.43 18.36 7.74
CA GLU A 126 6.30 19.18 8.17
C GLU A 126 5.64 19.92 7.00
N ALA A 127 4.35 20.24 7.11
CA ALA A 127 3.63 20.94 6.05
C ALA A 127 4.06 22.40 5.92
N VAL A 128 4.32 22.84 4.70
CA VAL A 128 4.73 24.22 4.41
C VAL A 128 3.50 25.06 4.02
N PRO A 129 3.25 26.21 4.68
CA PRO A 129 2.19 27.12 4.28
C PRO A 129 2.43 27.70 2.89
N LYS A 130 1.35 27.96 2.15
CA LYS A 130 1.42 28.59 0.83
C LYS A 130 2.14 29.95 0.94
N GLY A 131 3.13 30.14 0.07
CA GLY A 131 3.97 31.35 0.03
C GLY A 131 5.27 31.27 0.84
N GLN A 132 5.48 30.21 1.64
CA GLN A 132 6.75 29.95 2.33
C GLN A 132 7.54 28.79 1.71
N GLU A 133 7.19 28.41 0.49
CA GLU A 133 7.79 27.29 -0.24
C GLU A 133 9.23 27.59 -0.64
N SER A 134 10.09 26.59 -0.52
CA SER A 134 11.51 26.58 -0.88
C SER A 134 11.78 25.55 -1.98
N ALA A 135 12.92 25.69 -2.66
CA ALA A 135 13.41 24.71 -3.64
C ALA A 135 13.78 23.36 -3.01
N THR A 136 14.05 23.34 -1.69
CA THR A 136 14.36 22.12 -0.92
C THR A 136 13.12 21.40 -0.39
N ASP A 137 11.91 21.95 -0.62
CA ASP A 137 10.66 21.34 -0.18
C ASP A 137 10.20 20.25 -1.16
N VAL A 138 9.58 19.21 -0.61
CA VAL A 138 9.12 18.04 -1.36
C VAL A 138 7.61 18.08 -1.53
N TRP A 139 7.10 17.38 -2.56
CA TRP A 139 5.68 17.09 -2.67
C TRP A 139 5.35 15.80 -1.94
N ARG A 140 4.39 15.88 -1.01
CA ARG A 140 3.73 14.69 -0.46
C ARG A 140 2.37 14.54 -1.10
N ILE A 141 2.16 13.39 -1.73
CA ILE A 141 0.88 12.97 -2.31
C ILE A 141 0.37 11.79 -1.48
N ALA A 142 -0.86 11.89 -1.00
CA ALA A 142 -1.53 10.78 -0.32
C ALA A 142 -2.66 10.24 -1.21
N VAL A 143 -2.63 8.94 -1.47
CA VAL A 143 -3.65 8.22 -2.23
C VAL A 143 -4.34 7.23 -1.28
N PHE A 144 -5.66 7.32 -1.19
CA PHE A 144 -6.49 6.38 -0.45
C PHE A 144 -6.93 5.25 -1.39
N MET A 145 -6.66 4.01 -0.98
CA MET A 145 -7.07 2.80 -1.69
C MET A 145 -8.24 2.17 -0.93
N SER A 146 -9.40 2.12 -1.57
CA SER A 146 -10.56 1.41 -1.05
C SER A 146 -10.39 -0.11 -1.23
N PRO A 147 -11.15 -0.96 -0.50
CA PRO A 147 -11.12 -2.42 -0.69
C PRO A 147 -11.45 -2.89 -2.11
N LEU A 148 -12.06 -2.04 -2.93
CA LEU A 148 -12.40 -2.35 -4.32
C LEU A 148 -11.32 -1.88 -5.31
N ASP A 149 -10.33 -1.10 -4.89
CA ASP A 149 -9.21 -0.69 -5.75
C ASP A 149 -8.23 -1.86 -5.97
N VAL A 150 -7.35 -1.70 -6.96
CA VAL A 150 -6.27 -2.68 -7.18
C VAL A 150 -5.19 -2.45 -6.14
N HIS A 151 -4.96 -3.45 -5.27
CA HIS A 151 -3.98 -3.37 -4.17
C HIS A 151 -2.57 -3.76 -4.63
N VAL A 152 -2.13 -3.14 -5.73
CA VAL A 152 -0.79 -3.31 -6.30
C VAL A 152 -0.16 -1.93 -6.45
N ASN A 153 0.93 -1.71 -5.72
CA ASN A 153 1.70 -0.46 -5.80
C ASN A 153 2.87 -0.65 -6.77
N ARG A 154 3.09 0.34 -7.62
CA ARG A 154 4.17 0.36 -8.63
C ARG A 154 5.03 1.60 -8.44
N ALA A 155 6.26 1.53 -8.93
CA ALA A 155 7.13 2.69 -8.99
C ALA A 155 6.50 3.75 -9.92
N PRO A 156 6.37 5.01 -9.48
CA PRO A 156 5.73 6.05 -10.29
C PRO A 156 6.63 6.59 -11.42
N MET A 157 7.92 6.23 -11.42
CA MET A 157 8.92 6.54 -12.44
C MET A 157 9.79 5.31 -12.73
N ALA A 158 10.38 5.26 -13.93
CA ALA A 158 11.34 4.24 -14.36
C ALA A 158 12.77 4.75 -14.28
#